data_AF-A0A914UDL0-F1
#
_entry.id   AF-A0A914UDL0-F1
#
_cell.length_a   1.000
_cell.length_b   1.000
_cell.length_c   1.000
_cell.angle_alpha   90.00
_cell.angle_beta   90.00
_cell.angle_gamma   90.00
#
_symmetry.space_group_name_H-M   'P 1'
#
loop_
_entity.id
_entity.type
_entity.pdbx_description
1 polymer ?
#
loop_
_entity_poly.entity_id
_entity_poly.type
_entity_poly.pdbx_seq_one_letter_code
_entity_poly.pdbx_strand_id
1 'polypeptide(L)'
;MLYYKQHFAKRLIFDKSSSNGAEKFVISRLKIESGVDFTQKIEAMLKDIETSKTLTKSFKDINVDGNFIDFSVKVLTKGFWPISNIPSCILPFSAETAFTKFKEFYLSKHSGPTFYKINEDQTIREETKILTVTTFQMCILMKFNEYEFFTVEELLNAIKIPEEHLKRALASMSIGKESQKVLLRNGNELEIG
;
A
#
# COMPACT_ATOMS: atom_id res chain seq x y z
N MET A 1 -15.00 -21.45 -5.12
CA MET A 1 -13.55 -21.76 -5.05
C MET A 1 -12.65 -20.54 -5.32
N LEU A 2 -12.83 -19.83 -6.45
CA LEU A 2 -12.20 -18.51 -6.71
C LEU A 2 -12.45 -17.51 -5.56
N TYR A 3 -13.67 -17.54 -5.03
CA TYR A 3 -14.09 -16.72 -3.88
C TYR A 3 -13.19 -16.90 -2.65
N TYR A 4 -12.89 -18.13 -2.23
CA TYR A 4 -12.00 -18.38 -1.09
C TYR A 4 -10.60 -17.81 -1.34
N LYS A 5 -10.03 -18.06 -2.54
CA LYS A 5 -8.70 -17.54 -2.92
C LYS A 5 -8.65 -16.01 -2.91
N GLN A 6 -9.69 -15.34 -3.40
CA GLN A 6 -9.80 -13.88 -3.40
C GLN A 6 -9.90 -13.31 -1.97
N HIS A 7 -10.74 -13.90 -1.12
CA HIS A 7 -10.87 -13.44 0.26
C HIS A 7 -9.62 -13.72 1.09
N PHE A 8 -8.99 -14.87 0.88
CA PHE A 8 -7.72 -15.23 1.49
C PHE A 8 -6.61 -14.25 1.09
N ALA A 9 -6.45 -13.99 -0.20
CA ALA A 9 -5.49 -13.01 -0.69
C ALA A 9 -5.70 -11.62 -0.08
N LYS A 10 -6.95 -11.13 0.00
CA LYS A 10 -7.26 -9.86 0.67
C LYS A 10 -6.87 -9.87 2.15
N ARG A 11 -7.17 -10.94 2.91
CA ARG A 11 -6.78 -11.03 4.32
C ARG A 11 -5.27 -10.96 4.50
N LEU A 12 -4.51 -11.64 3.65
CA LEU A 12 -3.06 -11.66 3.69
C LEU A 12 -2.42 -10.31 3.32
N ILE A 13 -2.95 -9.63 2.30
CA ILE A 13 -2.45 -8.33 1.83
C ILE A 13 -2.70 -7.24 2.87
N PHE A 14 -3.87 -7.25 3.51
CA PHE A 14 -4.27 -6.23 4.49
C PHE A 14 -3.99 -6.64 5.95
N ASP A 15 -3.26 -7.73 6.18
CA ASP A 15 -2.97 -8.30 7.50
C ASP A 15 -4.22 -8.44 8.40
N LYS A 16 -5.37 -8.79 7.80
CA LYS A 16 -6.67 -8.99 8.48
C LYS A 16 -6.88 -10.43 8.96
N SER A 17 -5.85 -11.26 8.91
CA SER A 17 -5.90 -12.62 9.41
C SER A 17 -5.82 -12.61 10.94
N SER A 18 -6.76 -13.30 11.60
CA SER A 18 -6.81 -13.38 13.06
C SER A 18 -5.64 -14.19 13.65
N SER A 19 -5.20 -15.25 12.96
CA SER A 19 -4.07 -16.07 13.38
C SER A 19 -3.43 -16.80 12.19
N ASN A 20 -2.10 -16.72 12.08
CA ASN A 20 -1.35 -17.50 11.08
C ASN A 20 -1.52 -19.01 11.31
N GLY A 21 -1.63 -19.44 12.57
CA GLY A 21 -1.87 -20.84 12.92
C GLY A 21 -3.24 -21.33 12.46
N ALA A 22 -4.27 -20.48 12.61
CA ALA A 22 -5.62 -20.80 12.12
C ALA A 22 -5.67 -20.89 10.60
N GLU A 23 -5.03 -19.96 9.88
CA GLU A 23 -4.97 -19.99 8.42
C GLU A 23 -4.24 -21.25 7.92
N LYS A 24 -3.11 -21.65 8.55
CA LYS A 24 -2.40 -22.90 8.25
C LYS A 24 -3.25 -24.14 8.54
N PHE A 25 -4.02 -24.14 9.63
CA PHE A 25 -4.93 -25.24 9.95
C PHE A 25 -6.03 -25.40 8.88
N VAL A 26 -6.67 -24.31 8.46
CA VAL A 26 -7.69 -24.36 7.40
C VAL A 26 -7.11 -24.91 6.09
N ILE A 27 -5.90 -24.50 5.72
CA ILE A 27 -5.23 -25.03 4.53
C ILE A 27 -4.94 -26.52 4.67
N SER A 28 -4.51 -26.99 5.84
CA SER A 28 -4.26 -28.41 6.08
C SER A 28 -5.53 -29.26 5.89
N ARG A 29 -6.68 -28.75 6.35
CA ARG A 29 -7.98 -29.41 6.16
C ARG A 29 -8.39 -29.43 4.69
N LEU A 30 -8.25 -28.30 3.99
CA LEU A 30 -8.52 -28.21 2.55
C LEU A 30 -7.62 -29.14 1.72
N LYS A 31 -6.38 -29.34 2.15
CA LYS A 31 -5.43 -30.26 1.49
C LYS A 31 -5.89 -31.71 1.60
N ILE A 32 -6.41 -32.11 2.76
CA ILE A 32 -6.96 -33.45 3.00
C ILE A 32 -8.23 -33.64 2.16
N GLU A 33 -9.13 -32.66 2.16
CA GLU A 33 -10.45 -32.79 1.53
C GLU A 33 -10.44 -32.59 0.01
N SER A 34 -9.50 -31.81 -0.53
CA SER A 34 -9.49 -31.40 -1.95
C SER A 34 -8.16 -31.66 -2.68
N GLY A 35 -7.17 -32.23 -2.01
CA GLY A 35 -5.88 -32.60 -2.61
C GLY A 35 -4.85 -31.47 -2.69
N VAL A 36 -3.62 -31.82 -3.06
CA VAL A 36 -2.45 -30.93 -3.04
C VAL A 36 -2.49 -29.88 -4.15
N ASP A 37 -2.92 -30.26 -5.36
CA ASP A 37 -3.03 -29.33 -6.49
C ASP A 37 -3.99 -28.18 -6.18
N PHE A 38 -4.97 -28.44 -5.31
CA PHE A 38 -5.94 -27.44 -4.88
C PHE A 38 -5.31 -26.37 -3.98
N THR A 39 -4.46 -26.78 -3.03
CA THR A 39 -3.86 -25.88 -2.03
C THR A 39 -2.55 -25.24 -2.48
N GLN A 40 -1.90 -25.76 -3.53
CA GLN A 40 -0.59 -25.30 -4.00
C GLN A 40 -0.49 -23.76 -4.12
N LYS A 41 -1.47 -23.10 -4.76
CA LYS A 41 -1.45 -21.64 -4.95
C LYS A 41 -1.64 -20.86 -3.65
N ILE A 42 -2.49 -21.33 -2.73
CA ILE A 42 -2.73 -20.63 -1.45
C ILE A 42 -1.59 -20.88 -0.45
N GLU A 43 -0.96 -22.05 -0.50
CA GLU A 43 0.29 -22.34 0.22
C GLU A 43 1.42 -21.42 -0.27
N ALA A 44 1.54 -21.23 -1.58
CA ALA A 44 2.51 -20.30 -2.16
C ALA A 44 2.26 -18.84 -1.74
N MET A 45 0.99 -18.39 -1.65
CA MET A 45 0.67 -17.06 -1.12
C MET A 45 1.16 -16.86 0.32
N LEU A 46 1.02 -17.87 1.20
CA LEU A 46 1.56 -17.76 2.57
C LEU A 46 3.08 -17.63 2.57
N LYS A 47 3.76 -18.43 1.74
CA LYS A 47 5.21 -18.37 1.60
C LYS A 47 5.69 -17.00 1.12
N ASP A 48 4.99 -16.39 0.17
CA ASP A 48 5.28 -15.03 -0.29
C ASP A 48 5.17 -14.01 0.85
N ILE A 49 4.15 -14.10 1.72
CA ILE A 49 3.98 -13.23 2.89
C ILE A 49 5.11 -13.42 3.90
N GLU A 50 5.46 -14.67 4.23
CA GLU A 50 6.54 -14.97 5.18
C GLU A 50 7.89 -14.48 4.65
N THR A 51 8.17 -14.71 3.36
CA THR A 51 9.40 -14.23 2.69
C THR A 51 9.46 -12.70 2.67
N SER A 52 8.34 -12.05 2.37
CA SER A 52 8.23 -10.59 2.35
C SER A 52 8.46 -9.96 3.72
N LYS A 53 7.97 -10.57 4.80
CA LYS A 53 8.20 -10.12 6.16
C LYS A 53 9.68 -10.17 6.51
N THR A 54 10.36 -11.27 6.19
CA THR A 54 11.80 -11.41 6.38
C THR A 54 12.58 -10.39 5.55
N LEU A 55 12.19 -10.16 4.30
CA LEU A 55 12.82 -9.19 3.42
C LEU A 55 12.66 -7.75 3.93
N THR A 56 11.45 -7.37 4.35
CA THR A 56 11.17 -6.06 4.95
C THR A 56 11.98 -5.86 6.22
N LYS A 57 12.08 -6.89 7.07
CA LYS A 57 12.92 -6.84 8.27
C LYS A 57 14.39 -6.62 7.92
N SER A 58 14.95 -7.40 6.98
CA SER A 58 16.33 -7.20 6.50
C SER A 58 16.57 -5.81 5.93
N PHE A 59 15.60 -5.22 5.23
CA PHE A 59 15.70 -3.86 4.73
C PHE A 59 15.73 -2.82 5.86
N LYS A 60 14.85 -2.99 6.87
CA LYS A 60 14.83 -2.13 8.07
C LYS A 60 16.13 -2.22 8.87
N ASP A 61 16.71 -3.42 9.00
CA ASP A 61 17.97 -3.64 9.72
C ASP A 61 19.18 -2.98 9.04
N ILE A 62 19.10 -2.67 7.74
CA ILE A 62 20.15 -1.93 6.99
C ILE A 62 19.88 -0.42 7.01
N ASN A 63 18.63 0.00 7.23
CA ASN A 63 18.17 1.37 7.12
C ASN A 63 17.88 1.97 8.52
N VAL A 64 18.81 1.78 9.47
CA VAL A 64 18.65 2.05 10.92
C VAL A 64 18.60 3.55 11.26
N ASP A 65 18.93 4.44 10.31
CA ASP A 65 19.15 5.86 10.59
C ASP A 65 17.87 6.73 10.79
N GLY A 66 16.69 6.13 11.01
CA GLY A 66 15.52 6.80 11.59
C GLY A 66 14.88 7.95 10.80
N ASN A 67 15.48 8.43 9.70
CA ASN A 67 15.05 9.59 8.92
C ASN A 67 14.14 9.24 7.73
N PHE A 68 13.46 8.09 7.80
CA PHE A 68 12.70 7.55 6.68
C PHE A 68 11.27 7.23 7.09
N ILE A 69 10.35 7.36 6.13
CA ILE A 69 8.97 6.88 6.26
C ILE A 69 9.01 5.43 6.71
N ASP A 70 8.25 5.07 7.75
CA ASP A 70 8.13 3.65 8.13
C ASP A 70 7.58 2.84 6.95
N PHE A 71 8.45 2.04 6.36
CA PHE A 71 8.22 1.42 5.07
C PHE A 71 8.06 -0.09 5.23
N SER A 72 6.99 -0.63 4.66
CA SER A 72 6.69 -2.05 4.68
C SER A 72 6.21 -2.49 3.30
N VAL A 73 6.82 -3.54 2.75
CA VAL A 73 6.51 -4.06 1.42
C VAL A 73 6.16 -5.54 1.47
N LYS A 74 5.21 -5.93 0.62
CA LYS A 74 4.89 -7.33 0.31
C LYS A 74 5.26 -7.60 -1.15
N VAL A 75 6.20 -8.51 -1.35
CA VAL A 75 6.61 -9.00 -2.67
C VAL A 75 5.80 -10.27 -2.98
N LEU A 76 5.03 -10.23 -4.05
CA LEU A 76 4.04 -11.25 -4.38
C LEU A 76 4.36 -11.91 -5.73
N THR A 77 4.32 -13.24 -5.79
CA THR A 77 4.63 -14.00 -7.00
C THR A 77 3.50 -13.89 -8.03
N LYS A 78 3.81 -13.38 -9.22
CA LYS A 78 2.83 -13.24 -10.31
C LYS A 78 2.22 -14.61 -10.68
N GLY A 79 0.89 -14.67 -10.79
CA GLY A 79 0.16 -15.89 -11.16
C GLY A 79 -0.35 -16.74 -9.99
N PHE A 80 0.14 -16.50 -8.77
CA PHE A 80 -0.45 -17.10 -7.56
C PHE A 80 -1.59 -16.25 -7.01
N TRP A 81 -1.44 -14.93 -7.05
CA TRP A 81 -2.39 -13.99 -6.46
C TRP A 81 -3.52 -13.60 -7.44
N PRO A 82 -4.80 -13.61 -7.02
CA PRO A 82 -5.94 -13.19 -7.83
C PRO A 82 -6.06 -11.65 -7.85
N ILE A 83 -4.98 -10.97 -8.20
CA ILE A 83 -4.92 -9.51 -8.34
C ILE A 83 -4.95 -9.22 -9.84
N SER A 84 -6.07 -8.67 -10.31
CA SER A 84 -6.27 -8.23 -11.69
C SER A 84 -6.40 -6.71 -11.72
N ASN A 85 -5.87 -6.08 -12.77
CA ASN A 85 -5.99 -4.65 -13.05
C ASN A 85 -5.49 -3.78 -11.89
N ILE A 86 -4.18 -3.65 -11.76
CA ILE A 86 -3.57 -2.67 -10.85
C ILE A 86 -3.60 -1.32 -11.57
N PRO A 87 -4.46 -0.37 -11.16
CA PRO A 87 -4.48 0.96 -11.74
C PRO A 87 -3.14 1.66 -11.52
N SER A 88 -2.64 2.34 -12.55
CA SER A 88 -1.47 3.20 -12.46
C SER A 88 -1.78 4.45 -11.64
N CYS A 89 -0.80 4.95 -10.89
CA CYS A 89 -0.83 6.27 -10.27
C CYS A 89 0.57 6.87 -10.24
N ILE A 90 0.66 8.19 -10.27
CA ILE A 90 1.90 8.90 -9.96
C ILE A 90 2.02 8.93 -8.43
N LEU A 91 3.11 8.37 -7.90
CA LEU A 91 3.39 8.37 -6.47
C LEU A 91 4.05 9.70 -6.07
N PRO A 92 3.79 10.20 -4.84
CA PRO A 92 4.54 11.32 -4.28
C PRO A 92 6.03 11.01 -4.20
N PHE A 93 6.87 12.05 -4.34
CA PHE A 93 8.34 11.92 -4.37
C PHE A 93 8.91 11.11 -3.20
N SER A 94 8.39 11.31 -1.99
CA SER A 94 8.82 10.60 -0.79
C SER A 94 8.54 9.09 -0.86
N ALA A 95 7.37 8.69 -1.35
CA ALA A 95 6.99 7.29 -1.55
C ALA A 95 7.75 6.64 -2.71
N GLU A 96 7.99 7.39 -3.80
CA GLU A 96 8.75 6.92 -4.95
C GLU A 96 10.24 6.71 -4.61
N THR A 97 10.84 7.64 -3.87
CA THR A 97 12.21 7.51 -3.36
C THR A 97 12.33 6.27 -2.49
N ALA A 98 11.34 6.05 -1.61
CA ALA A 98 11.31 4.90 -0.74
C ALA A 98 11.22 3.58 -1.52
N PHE A 99 10.33 3.53 -2.49
CA PHE A 99 10.16 2.39 -3.37
C PHE A 99 11.41 2.10 -4.21
N THR A 100 12.07 3.14 -4.71
CA THR A 100 13.30 3.03 -5.52
C THR A 100 14.44 2.43 -4.70
N LYS A 101 14.67 2.92 -3.49
CA LYS A 101 15.69 2.35 -2.58
C LYS A 101 15.40 0.88 -2.24
N PHE A 102 14.12 0.55 -1.98
CA PHE A 102 13.75 -0.84 -1.75
C PHE A 102 13.98 -1.70 -3.00
N LYS A 103 13.64 -1.18 -4.19
CA LYS A 103 13.87 -1.86 -5.46
C LYS A 103 15.36 -2.11 -5.67
N GLU A 104 16.20 -1.11 -5.41
CA GLU A 104 17.66 -1.25 -5.45
C GLU A 104 18.16 -2.28 -4.45
N PHE A 105 17.67 -2.28 -3.21
CA PHE A 105 17.99 -3.31 -2.21
C PHE A 105 17.55 -4.72 -2.64
N TYR A 106 16.34 -4.84 -3.18
CA TYR A 106 15.79 -6.11 -3.64
C TYR A 106 16.61 -6.66 -4.82
N LEU A 107 16.97 -5.79 -5.76
CA LEU A 107 17.84 -6.13 -6.88
C LEU A 107 19.28 -6.39 -6.42
N SER A 108 19.78 -5.68 -5.40
CA SER A 108 21.15 -5.80 -4.90
C SER A 108 21.40 -7.11 -4.14
N LYS A 109 20.37 -7.64 -3.47
CA LYS A 109 20.36 -9.02 -2.97
C LYS A 109 20.42 -10.08 -4.09
N HIS A 110 20.31 -9.69 -5.36
CA HIS A 110 20.45 -10.56 -6.54
C HIS A 110 21.49 -10.11 -7.58
N SER A 111 22.17 -8.98 -7.43
CA SER A 111 23.44 -8.57 -8.09
C SER A 111 23.94 -7.27 -7.48
N GLY A 112 25.23 -7.22 -7.08
CA GLY A 112 25.89 -6.28 -6.13
C GLY A 112 25.54 -4.77 -6.10
N PRO A 113 25.97 -4.05 -5.04
CA PRO A 113 25.39 -2.76 -4.65
C PRO A 113 26.07 -1.52 -5.26
N THR A 114 25.30 -0.44 -5.39
CA THR A 114 25.79 0.95 -5.55
C THR A 114 25.05 1.86 -4.58
N PHE A 115 25.75 2.80 -3.94
CA PHE A 115 25.24 3.71 -2.90
C PHE A 115 25.17 5.17 -3.39
N TYR A 116 24.19 5.94 -2.90
CA TYR A 116 24.24 7.41 -2.88
C TYR A 116 23.40 8.02 -1.73
N LYS A 117 23.86 9.17 -1.21
CA LYS A 117 23.44 9.88 0.01
C LYS A 117 22.96 11.30 -0.31
N ILE A 118 21.95 11.81 0.38
CA ILE A 118 21.55 13.25 0.41
C ILE A 118 21.04 13.61 1.83
N ASN A 119 21.28 14.85 2.28
CA ASN A 119 21.21 15.37 3.66
C ASN A 119 19.84 15.99 4.09
N GLU A 120 19.63 16.01 5.42
CA GLU A 120 18.86 16.88 6.37
C GLU A 120 17.59 17.69 5.97
N ASP A 121 16.55 17.72 6.83
CA ASP A 121 16.35 18.71 7.94
C ASP A 121 15.07 18.41 8.80
N GLN A 122 14.93 19.03 10.00
CA GLN A 122 14.01 18.69 11.12
C GLN A 122 12.72 19.56 11.30
N THR A 123 11.73 18.97 12.02
CA THR A 123 10.68 19.55 12.95
C THR A 123 9.55 20.45 12.41
N ILE A 124 8.28 20.40 12.87
CA ILE A 124 7.66 20.84 14.16
C ILE A 124 6.28 20.13 14.40
N ARG A 125 5.84 19.99 15.67
CA ARG A 125 4.59 19.33 16.11
C ARG A 125 3.44 20.32 16.39
N GLU A 126 2.35 20.18 15.64
CA GLU A 126 0.96 20.44 16.08
C GLU A 126 0.28 19.09 16.42
N GLU A 127 -0.95 19.09 16.97
CA GLU A 127 -1.68 17.85 17.28
C GLU A 127 -1.67 16.87 16.10
N THR A 128 -0.81 15.86 16.19
CA THR A 128 -0.49 14.99 15.08
C THR A 128 -1.55 13.91 14.99
N LYS A 129 -2.56 14.13 14.14
CA LYS A 129 -3.51 13.08 13.76
C LYS A 129 -2.85 12.16 12.75
N ILE A 130 -2.65 10.90 13.12
CA ILE A 130 -2.13 9.88 12.22
C ILE A 130 -3.29 9.32 11.38
N LEU A 131 -3.27 9.59 10.08
CA LEU A 131 -4.28 9.10 9.14
C LEU A 131 -3.84 7.76 8.53
N THR A 132 -4.70 6.75 8.61
CA THR A 132 -4.52 5.50 7.84
C THR A 132 -5.32 5.61 6.55
N VAL A 133 -4.62 5.76 5.42
CA VAL A 133 -5.23 6.05 4.12
C VAL A 133 -4.78 5.07 3.04
N THR A 134 -5.58 4.93 2.00
CA THR A 134 -5.20 4.21 0.78
C THR A 134 -4.17 4.98 -0.02
N THR A 135 -3.47 4.32 -0.95
CA THR A 135 -2.47 4.97 -1.82
C THR A 135 -3.05 6.15 -2.59
N PHE A 136 -4.29 6.04 -3.09
CA PHE A 136 -4.94 7.15 -3.81
C PHE A 136 -5.26 8.33 -2.90
N GLN A 137 -5.78 8.06 -1.70
CA GLN A 137 -6.02 9.09 -0.70
C GLN A 137 -4.70 9.77 -0.30
N MET A 138 -3.61 9.01 -0.11
CA MET A 138 -2.28 9.56 0.14
C MET A 138 -1.80 10.47 -0.99
N CYS A 139 -1.91 10.04 -2.26
CA CYS A 139 -1.53 10.87 -3.41
C CYS A 139 -2.31 12.20 -3.45
N ILE A 140 -3.60 12.16 -3.13
CA ILE A 140 -4.46 13.36 -3.06
C ILE A 140 -4.03 14.26 -1.90
N LEU A 141 -3.92 13.73 -0.68
CA LEU A 141 -3.56 14.52 0.51
C LEU A 141 -2.18 15.17 0.37
N MET A 142 -1.23 14.48 -0.28
CA MET A 142 0.09 15.05 -0.53
C MET A 142 0.06 16.25 -1.47
N LYS A 143 -0.93 16.34 -2.38
CA LYS A 143 -1.09 17.52 -3.24
C LYS A 143 -1.54 18.74 -2.45
N PHE A 144 -2.37 18.54 -1.42
CA PHE A 144 -2.83 19.60 -0.53
C PHE A 144 -1.74 20.21 0.36
N ASN A 145 -0.56 19.58 0.46
CA ASN A 145 0.61 20.19 1.08
C ASN A 145 1.27 21.26 0.19
N GLU A 146 1.01 21.24 -1.13
CA GLU A 146 1.54 22.20 -2.10
C GLU A 146 0.59 23.40 -2.29
N TYR A 147 -0.72 23.13 -2.32
CA TYR A 147 -1.77 24.14 -2.53
C TYR A 147 -3.02 23.82 -1.70
N GLU A 148 -3.70 24.83 -1.18
CA GLU A 148 -4.87 24.67 -0.29
C GLU A 148 -6.15 24.23 -1.03
N PHE A 149 -6.24 24.50 -2.33
CA PHE A 149 -7.44 24.24 -3.13
C PHE A 149 -7.09 23.52 -4.41
N PHE A 150 -7.90 22.52 -4.76
CA PHE A 150 -7.82 21.84 -6.05
C PHE A 150 -9.20 21.56 -6.63
N THR A 151 -9.27 21.62 -7.95
CA THR A 151 -10.38 21.06 -8.72
C THR A 151 -10.18 19.56 -8.97
N VAL A 152 -11.29 18.86 -9.22
CA VAL A 152 -11.24 17.43 -9.57
C VAL A 152 -10.43 17.20 -10.86
N GLU A 153 -10.50 18.10 -11.83
CA GLU A 153 -9.76 17.98 -13.10
C GLU A 153 -8.25 18.14 -12.92
N GLU A 154 -7.82 19.09 -12.08
CA GLU A 154 -6.40 19.26 -11.73
C GLU A 154 -5.85 18.01 -11.05
N LEU A 155 -6.61 17.42 -10.11
CA LEU A 155 -6.22 16.17 -9.44
C LEU A 155 -6.14 14.99 -10.40
N LEU A 156 -7.04 14.87 -11.37
CA LEU A 156 -6.98 13.84 -12.42
C LEU A 156 -5.68 13.95 -13.23
N ASN A 157 -5.35 15.17 -13.67
CA ASN A 157 -4.18 15.42 -14.49
C ASN A 157 -2.87 15.23 -13.71
N ALA A 158 -2.86 15.61 -12.43
CA ALA A 158 -1.68 15.50 -11.57
C ALA A 158 -1.39 14.06 -11.12
N ILE A 159 -2.42 13.30 -10.70
CA ILE A 159 -2.24 11.97 -10.08
C ILE A 159 -2.34 10.84 -11.12
N LYS A 160 -3.05 11.09 -12.24
CA LYS A 160 -3.28 10.14 -13.36
C LYS A 160 -3.89 8.81 -12.92
N ILE A 161 -4.88 8.86 -12.04
CA ILE A 161 -5.70 7.71 -11.63
C ILE A 161 -7.04 7.71 -12.37
N PRO A 162 -7.70 6.54 -12.54
CA PRO A 162 -9.01 6.49 -13.17
C PRO A 162 -10.04 7.29 -12.36
N GLU A 163 -10.91 8.02 -13.06
CA GLU A 163 -11.83 8.99 -12.45
C GLU A 163 -12.75 8.38 -11.38
N GLU A 164 -13.21 7.15 -11.59
CA GLU A 164 -14.02 6.44 -10.60
C GLU A 164 -13.29 6.22 -9.28
N HIS A 165 -11.98 5.97 -9.32
CA HIS A 165 -11.16 5.81 -8.13
C HIS A 165 -10.91 7.14 -7.43
N LEU A 166 -10.71 8.23 -8.19
CA LEU A 166 -10.58 9.57 -7.63
C LEU A 166 -11.86 10.00 -6.91
N LYS A 167 -13.02 9.90 -7.58
CA LYS A 167 -14.33 10.25 -7.01
C LYS A 167 -14.63 9.45 -5.74
N ARG A 168 -14.33 8.14 -5.73
CA ARG A 168 -14.52 7.28 -4.56
C ARG A 168 -13.59 7.68 -3.40
N ALA A 169 -12.33 8.00 -3.69
CA ALA A 169 -11.37 8.45 -2.68
C ALA A 169 -11.78 9.80 -2.08
N LEU A 170 -12.17 10.78 -2.91
CA LEU A 170 -12.64 12.09 -2.46
C LEU A 170 -13.91 11.96 -1.61
N ALA A 171 -14.92 11.23 -2.09
CA ALA A 171 -16.17 11.03 -1.34
C ALA A 171 -15.92 10.41 0.06
N SER A 172 -14.97 9.48 0.17
CA SER A 172 -14.62 8.87 1.47
C SER A 172 -13.95 9.84 2.45
N MET A 173 -13.32 10.92 1.95
CA MET A 173 -12.62 11.92 2.75
C MET A 173 -13.40 13.23 2.95
N SER A 174 -14.49 13.46 2.21
CA SER A 174 -15.29 14.70 2.31
C SER A 174 -16.76 14.50 2.66
N ILE A 175 -17.34 13.33 2.38
CA ILE A 175 -18.79 13.05 2.58
C ILE A 175 -19.01 12.04 3.73
N GLY A 176 -17.93 11.41 4.24
CA GLY A 176 -17.98 10.38 5.27
C GLY A 176 -18.37 10.87 6.68
N LYS A 177 -18.17 10.00 7.68
CA LYS A 177 -18.38 10.35 9.09
C LYS A 177 -17.48 11.53 9.48
N GLU A 178 -17.87 12.32 10.47
CA GLU A 178 -17.08 13.48 10.94
C GLU A 178 -15.63 13.10 11.30
N SER A 179 -15.42 11.89 11.82
CA SER A 179 -14.09 11.34 12.13
C SER A 179 -13.24 10.94 10.90
N GLN A 180 -13.82 10.97 9.71
CA GLN A 180 -13.20 10.60 8.43
C GLN A 180 -13.12 11.78 7.46
N LYS A 181 -13.77 12.91 7.78
CA LYS A 181 -13.70 14.13 7.00
C LYS A 181 -12.36 14.78 7.22
N VAL A 182 -11.55 14.78 6.16
CA VAL A 182 -10.26 15.46 6.11
C VAL A 182 -10.32 16.62 5.12
N LEU A 183 -11.23 16.55 4.15
CA LEU A 183 -11.42 17.58 3.12
C LEU A 183 -12.85 18.13 3.19
N LEU A 184 -12.98 19.43 2.98
CA LEU A 184 -14.24 20.13 2.82
C LEU A 184 -14.57 20.27 1.32
N ARG A 185 -15.86 20.32 1.03
CA ARG A 185 -16.37 20.59 -0.31
C ARG A 185 -17.03 21.95 -0.30
N ASN A 186 -16.52 22.89 -1.08
CA ASN A 186 -17.11 24.22 -1.20
C ASN A 186 -18.19 24.24 -2.28
N GLY A 187 -19.46 24.21 -1.86
CA GLY A 187 -20.60 24.53 -2.72
C GLY A 187 -20.72 23.71 -4.03
N ASN A 188 -21.45 24.27 -4.99
CA ASN A 188 -21.79 23.63 -6.28
C ASN A 188 -20.60 23.50 -7.25
N GLU A 189 -19.43 24.03 -6.92
CA GLU A 189 -18.23 23.93 -7.73
C GLU A 189 -17.26 22.88 -7.17
N LEU A 190 -16.47 22.29 -8.06
CA LEU A 190 -15.66 21.08 -7.83
C LEU A 190 -14.38 21.39 -7.03
N GLU A 191 -14.40 22.41 -6.17
CA GLU A 191 -13.28 22.81 -5.34
C GLU A 191 -13.28 22.07 -4.01
N ILE A 192 -12.12 21.51 -3.70
CA ILE A 192 -11.88 20.69 -2.51
C ILE A 192 -10.70 21.35 -1.78
N GLY A 193 -10.82 21.53 -0.47
CA GLY A 193 -9.83 22.11 0.43
C GLY A 193 -10.00 21.62 1.86
#